data_AF-A0A951ZKB3-F1
#
_entry.id   AF-A0A951ZKB3-F1
#
_cell.length_a   1.000
_cell.length_b   1.000
_cell.length_c   1.000
_cell.angle_alpha   90.00
_cell.angle_beta   90.00
_cell.angle_gamma   90.00
#
_symmetry.space_group_name_H-M   'P 1'
#
loop_
_entity.id
_entity.type
_entity.pdbx_description
1 polymer ?
#
loop_
_entity_poly.entity_id
_entity_poly.type
_entity_poly.pdbx_seq_one_letter_code
_entity_poly.pdbx_strand_id
1 'polypeptide(L)'
;ADGRLKPNVSAPGWVADFDDASIHTVEGTSFASPLIAGLAACIWEVWGDTTKPLTLLEHIEQAGHLYPYFDYAHGYGIPHAERFFSYRRPFACFKTELVSDYLIITPDSLLMQSISTPPLFYFHVQNKGGVLRTYGLIAPDSASPIIFTLKHDAHKQKKPDKYELFIQPGDIIRLHMNGYTEEIAVP
;
A
#
# COMPACT_ATOMS: atom_id res chain seq x y z
N ALA A 1 -15.33 -13.14 3.47
CA ALA A 1 -14.06 -12.85 4.15
C ALA A 1 -14.38 -12.39 5.57
N ASP A 2 -13.65 -12.87 6.57
CA ASP A 2 -13.86 -12.62 8.01
C ASP A 2 -13.41 -11.22 8.47
N GLY A 3 -13.15 -10.30 7.54
CA GLY A 3 -12.67 -8.93 7.81
C GLY A 3 -11.20 -8.86 8.23
N ARG A 4 -10.46 -9.98 8.20
CA ARG A 4 -9.06 -10.01 8.58
C ARG A 4 -8.17 -9.33 7.52
N LEU A 5 -7.23 -8.51 7.98
CA LEU A 5 -6.20 -7.91 7.14
C LEU A 5 -5.25 -8.99 6.60
N LYS A 6 -5.43 -9.35 5.33
CA LYS A 6 -4.58 -10.26 4.55
C LYS A 6 -4.55 -9.86 3.06
N PRO A 7 -3.48 -10.20 2.31
CA PRO A 7 -2.21 -10.79 2.77
C PRO A 7 -1.40 -9.80 3.65
N ASN A 8 -0.36 -10.24 4.36
CA ASN A 8 0.49 -9.31 5.13
C ASN A 8 1.42 -8.50 4.22
N VAL A 9 2.05 -9.19 3.27
CA VAL A 9 3.00 -8.63 2.30
C VAL A 9 2.84 -9.35 0.97
N SER A 10 3.39 -8.77 -0.09
CA SER A 10 3.42 -9.34 -1.43
C SER A 10 4.86 -9.48 -1.93
N ALA A 11 5.06 -10.32 -2.95
CA ALA A 11 6.32 -10.45 -3.67
C ALA A 11 6.04 -10.76 -5.15
N PRO A 12 7.02 -10.58 -6.06
CA PRO A 12 6.87 -10.99 -7.44
C PRO A 12 6.43 -12.45 -7.54
N GLY A 13 5.29 -12.67 -8.19
CA GLY A 13 4.68 -13.98 -8.38
C GLY A 13 4.80 -14.47 -9.82
N TRP A 14 5.74 -13.95 -10.60
CA TRP A 14 5.94 -14.35 -11.98
C TRP A 14 7.41 -14.73 -12.20
N VAL A 15 7.64 -15.76 -13.00
CA VAL A 15 8.97 -16.29 -13.31
C VAL A 15 9.09 -16.53 -14.81
N ALA A 16 10.31 -16.40 -15.34
CA ALA A 16 10.63 -16.90 -16.66
C ALA A 16 10.86 -18.40 -16.56
N ASP A 17 10.02 -19.18 -17.22
CA ASP A 17 10.15 -20.62 -17.37
C ASP A 17 10.74 -20.94 -18.75
N PHE A 18 11.41 -22.08 -18.84
CA PHE A 18 12.05 -22.55 -20.07
C PHE A 18 11.53 -23.96 -20.37
N ASP A 19 10.77 -24.08 -21.46
CA ASP A 19 10.54 -25.37 -22.08
C ASP A 19 11.61 -25.63 -23.16
N ASP A 20 11.66 -26.87 -23.66
CA ASP A 20 12.66 -27.35 -24.64
C ASP A 20 12.78 -26.48 -25.92
N ALA A 21 11.89 -25.51 -26.16
CA ALA A 21 11.90 -24.66 -27.35
C ALA A 21 11.76 -23.15 -27.11
N SER A 22 11.33 -22.68 -25.92
CA SER A 22 11.02 -21.27 -25.69
C SER A 22 11.03 -20.82 -24.21
N ILE A 23 11.34 -19.54 -24.01
CA ILE A 23 11.16 -18.86 -22.72
C ILE A 23 9.73 -18.28 -22.68
N HIS A 24 8.99 -18.59 -21.63
CA HIS A 24 7.66 -18.03 -21.38
C HIS A 24 7.50 -17.61 -19.93
N THR A 25 6.53 -16.74 -19.64
CA THR A 25 6.26 -16.25 -18.28
C THR A 25 5.19 -17.11 -17.63
N VAL A 26 5.44 -17.58 -16.41
CA VAL A 26 4.47 -18.31 -15.58
C VAL A 26 4.14 -17.47 -14.35
N GLU A 27 2.85 -17.38 -14.00
CA GLU A 27 2.35 -16.61 -12.86
C GLU A 27 1.77 -17.51 -11.78
N GLY A 28 2.01 -17.19 -10.52
CA GLY A 28 1.49 -17.90 -9.37
C GLY A 28 2.01 -17.36 -8.04
N THR A 29 1.12 -17.23 -7.04
CA THR A 29 1.51 -16.84 -5.67
C THR A 29 2.47 -17.84 -5.03
N SER A 30 2.51 -19.07 -5.51
CA SER A 30 3.49 -20.09 -5.12
C SER A 30 4.93 -19.67 -5.41
N PHE A 31 5.17 -18.79 -6.39
CA PHE A 31 6.49 -18.22 -6.66
C PHE A 31 6.82 -17.06 -5.70
N ALA A 32 5.83 -16.36 -5.17
CA ALA A 32 6.02 -15.27 -4.22
C ALA A 32 6.39 -15.79 -2.81
N SER A 33 5.77 -16.88 -2.36
CA SER A 33 5.99 -17.47 -1.03
C SER A 33 7.47 -17.79 -0.71
N PRO A 34 8.24 -18.49 -1.57
CA PRO A 34 9.65 -18.82 -1.29
C PRO A 34 10.54 -17.58 -1.26
N LEU A 35 10.21 -16.50 -1.99
CA LEU A 35 10.97 -15.24 -1.94
C LEU A 35 10.90 -14.61 -0.55
N ILE A 36 9.70 -14.55 0.03
CA ILE A 36 9.51 -14.03 1.39
C ILE A 36 10.13 -14.98 2.43
N ALA A 37 10.03 -16.29 2.25
CA ALA A 37 10.66 -17.27 3.14
C ALA A 37 12.20 -17.17 3.14
N GLY A 38 12.80 -16.99 1.95
CA GLY A 38 14.25 -16.77 1.82
C GLY A 38 14.70 -15.47 2.47
N LEU A 39 13.96 -14.37 2.26
CA LEU A 39 14.23 -13.11 2.95
C LEU A 39 14.18 -13.29 4.48
N ALA A 40 13.13 -13.96 4.99
CA ALA A 40 12.98 -14.25 6.41
C ALA A 40 14.14 -15.08 6.95
N ALA A 41 14.61 -16.08 6.20
CA ALA A 41 15.76 -16.92 6.57
C ALA A 41 17.06 -16.09 6.67
N CYS A 42 17.34 -15.23 5.68
CA CYS A 42 18.52 -14.35 5.72
C CYS A 42 18.49 -13.40 6.93
N ILE A 43 17.33 -12.81 7.24
CA ILE A 43 17.19 -11.93 8.41
C ILE A 43 17.35 -12.72 9.71
N TRP A 44 16.78 -13.93 9.76
CA TRP A 44 16.93 -14.82 10.90
C TRP A 44 18.39 -15.23 11.12
N GLU A 45 19.18 -15.42 10.07
CA GLU A 45 20.61 -15.69 10.21
C GLU A 45 21.35 -14.50 10.87
N VAL A 46 20.97 -13.26 10.54
CA VAL A 46 21.61 -12.06 11.09
C VAL A 46 21.12 -11.73 12.51
N TRP A 47 19.85 -12.01 12.84
CA TRP A 47 19.19 -11.57 14.10
C TRP A 47 18.63 -12.70 14.99
N GLY A 48 18.79 -13.96 14.60
CA GLY A 48 18.01 -15.10 15.12
C GLY A 48 18.14 -15.35 16.62
N ASP A 49 19.28 -15.00 17.22
CA ASP A 49 19.49 -15.16 18.66
C ASP A 49 18.75 -14.10 19.52
N THR A 50 18.27 -13.02 18.90
CA THR A 50 17.63 -11.89 19.61
C THR A 50 16.16 -11.67 19.24
N THR A 51 15.63 -12.39 18.24
CA THR A 51 14.32 -12.09 17.64
C THR A 51 13.35 -13.26 17.74
N LYS A 52 12.12 -13.00 18.22
CA LYS A 52 11.03 -13.99 18.20
C LYS A 52 10.39 -14.06 16.81
N PRO A 53 9.84 -15.21 16.38
CA PRO A 53 9.21 -15.32 15.06
C PRO A 53 8.11 -14.28 14.78
N LEU A 54 7.30 -13.93 15.79
CA LEU A 54 6.26 -12.90 15.63
C LEU A 54 6.87 -11.51 15.41
N THR A 55 7.96 -11.21 16.10
CA THR A 55 8.72 -9.97 15.90
C THR A 55 9.35 -9.93 14.52
N LEU A 56 9.85 -11.05 13.99
CA LEU A 56 10.34 -11.12 12.61
C LEU A 56 9.23 -10.76 11.60
N LEU A 57 8.02 -11.29 11.79
CA LEU A 57 6.87 -10.96 10.94
C LEU A 57 6.58 -9.46 10.94
N GLU A 58 6.58 -8.81 12.11
CA GLU A 58 6.37 -7.37 12.24
C GLU A 58 7.45 -6.56 11.48
N HIS A 59 8.72 -6.98 11.55
CA HIS A 59 9.80 -6.35 10.80
C HIS A 59 9.62 -6.54 9.28
N ILE A 60 9.17 -7.72 8.84
CA ILE A 60 8.86 -7.98 7.43
C ILE A 60 7.73 -7.08 6.93
N GLU A 61 6.68 -6.91 7.73
CA GLU A 61 5.58 -5.98 7.43
C GLU A 61 6.08 -4.53 7.33
N GLN A 62 6.90 -4.08 8.28
CA GLN A 62 7.49 -2.73 8.29
C GLN A 62 8.45 -2.47 7.13
N ALA A 63 9.11 -3.51 6.63
CA ALA A 63 9.98 -3.43 5.47
C ALA A 63 9.22 -3.33 4.14
N GLY A 64 7.90 -3.54 4.13
CA GLY A 64 7.04 -3.38 2.96
C GLY A 64 7.05 -1.94 2.44
N HIS A 65 7.18 -1.75 1.13
CA HIS A 65 7.25 -0.40 0.55
C HIS A 65 5.99 0.45 0.79
N LEU A 66 4.84 -0.18 1.05
CA LEU A 66 3.61 0.52 1.38
C LEU A 66 3.45 0.80 2.87
N TYR A 67 4.23 0.17 3.76
CA TYR A 67 4.11 0.43 5.20
C TYR A 67 4.27 1.93 5.54
N PRO A 68 3.42 2.52 6.41
CA PRO A 68 2.35 1.90 7.22
C PRO A 68 0.98 1.73 6.53
N TYR A 69 0.85 2.08 5.24
CA TYR A 69 -0.36 1.79 4.46
C TYR A 69 -0.50 0.29 4.18
N PHE A 70 -1.76 -0.17 4.16
CA PHE A 70 -2.14 -1.56 3.96
C PHE A 70 -3.37 -1.62 3.04
N ASP A 71 -3.39 -2.54 2.08
CA ASP A 71 -4.63 -2.89 1.39
C ASP A 71 -4.80 -4.40 1.18
N TYR A 72 -6.00 -4.84 0.81
CA TYR A 72 -6.30 -6.27 0.63
C TYR A 72 -5.67 -6.87 -0.64
N ALA A 73 -5.11 -6.07 -1.55
CA ALA A 73 -4.46 -6.55 -2.76
C ALA A 73 -2.94 -6.73 -2.56
N HIS A 74 -2.30 -5.86 -1.79
CA HIS A 74 -0.85 -5.75 -1.67
C HIS A 74 -0.34 -6.00 -0.25
N GLY A 75 -1.22 -6.02 0.76
CA GLY A 75 -0.81 -5.96 2.16
C GLY A 75 -0.03 -4.68 2.44
N TYR A 76 1.09 -4.79 3.15
CA TYR A 76 2.09 -3.73 3.33
C TYR A 76 3.05 -3.57 2.12
N GLY A 77 2.76 -4.26 1.01
CA GLY A 77 3.55 -4.22 -0.22
C GLY A 77 4.69 -5.23 -0.21
N ILE A 78 5.70 -4.95 -1.04
CA ILE A 78 6.91 -5.77 -1.23
C ILE A 78 7.96 -5.35 -0.21
N PRO A 79 8.43 -6.26 0.66
CA PRO A 79 9.50 -5.97 1.62
C PRO A 79 10.84 -5.77 0.94
N HIS A 80 11.58 -4.73 1.34
CA HIS A 80 12.93 -4.48 0.86
C HIS A 80 13.96 -4.77 1.95
N ALA A 81 15.00 -5.55 1.62
CA ALA A 81 16.07 -5.92 2.56
C ALA A 81 16.78 -4.70 3.19
N GLU A 82 16.91 -3.59 2.45
CA GLU A 82 17.53 -2.36 2.94
C GLU A 82 16.79 -1.74 4.15
N ARG A 83 15.46 -1.91 4.22
CA ARG A 83 14.63 -1.29 5.25
C ARG A 83 14.81 -1.93 6.64
N PHE A 84 15.36 -3.14 6.69
CA PHE A 84 15.73 -3.80 7.94
C PHE A 84 16.96 -3.17 8.61
N PHE A 85 17.85 -2.59 7.81
CA PHE A 85 19.12 -2.02 8.29
C PHE A 85 19.15 -0.49 8.24
N SER A 86 18.29 0.12 7.43
CA SER A 86 18.30 1.56 7.18
C SER A 86 16.89 2.06 6.89
N TYR A 87 16.13 2.34 7.94
CA TYR A 87 14.85 3.01 7.79
C TYR A 87 15.05 4.53 7.67
N ARG A 88 14.73 5.07 6.50
CA ARG A 88 14.63 6.52 6.30
C ARG A 88 13.17 6.92 6.37
N ARG A 89 12.86 7.82 7.30
CA ARG A 89 11.52 8.41 7.37
C ARG A 89 11.24 9.14 6.05
N PRO A 90 10.15 8.79 5.35
CA PRO A 90 9.81 9.45 4.09
C PRO A 90 9.40 10.90 4.35
N PHE A 91 9.76 11.78 3.41
CA PHE A 91 9.33 13.19 3.43
C PHE A 91 7.91 13.31 2.89
N ALA A 92 7.17 14.30 3.39
CA ALA A 92 5.85 14.62 2.85
C ALA A 92 5.98 14.92 1.35
N CYS A 93 5.21 14.19 0.54
CA CYS A 93 5.25 14.29 -0.93
C CYS A 93 3.92 14.66 -1.56
N PHE A 94 2.92 14.95 -0.74
CA PHE A 94 1.67 15.57 -1.14
C PHE A 94 1.13 16.42 0.02
N LYS A 95 0.16 17.26 -0.27
CA LYS A 95 -0.63 18.00 0.72
C LYS A 95 -2.10 17.64 0.58
N THR A 96 -2.82 17.66 1.68
CA THR A 96 -4.26 17.43 1.70
C THR A 96 -5.00 18.70 2.11
N GLU A 97 -6.19 18.90 1.56
CA GLU A 97 -7.10 19.96 1.96
C GLU A 97 -8.53 19.42 1.93
N LEU A 98 -9.27 19.64 3.02
CA LEU A 98 -10.68 19.27 3.12
C LEU A 98 -11.53 20.53 2.89
N VAL A 99 -12.28 20.54 1.79
CA VAL A 99 -13.14 21.67 1.41
C VAL A 99 -14.56 21.15 1.21
N SER A 100 -15.44 21.38 2.19
CA SER A 100 -16.80 20.83 2.19
C SER A 100 -16.76 19.29 2.01
N ASP A 101 -17.46 18.77 1.00
CA ASP A 101 -17.47 17.34 0.64
C ASP A 101 -16.33 16.94 -0.31
N TYR A 102 -15.26 17.72 -0.42
CA TYR A 102 -14.12 17.40 -1.29
C TYR A 102 -12.83 17.23 -0.49
N LEU A 103 -12.12 16.14 -0.77
CA LEU A 103 -10.75 15.92 -0.32
C LEU A 103 -9.82 16.16 -1.51
N ILE A 104 -9.07 17.26 -1.43
CA ILE A 104 -8.12 17.68 -2.47
C ILE A 104 -6.73 17.24 -2.05
N ILE A 105 -6.03 16.55 -2.93
CA ILE A 105 -4.68 16.04 -2.71
C ILE A 105 -3.79 16.64 -3.78
N THR A 106 -2.78 17.38 -3.38
CA THR A 106 -1.84 18.03 -4.30
C THR A 106 -0.46 17.36 -4.18
N PRO A 107 -0.04 16.56 -5.18
CA PRO A 107 1.30 15.98 -5.21
C PRO A 107 2.40 17.06 -5.25
N ASP A 108 3.57 16.74 -4.70
CA ASP A 108 4.75 17.61 -4.80
C ASP A 108 5.24 17.69 -6.26
N SER A 109 5.22 18.89 -6.84
CA SER A 109 5.57 19.10 -8.25
C SER A 109 7.01 18.72 -8.59
N LEU A 110 7.96 18.91 -7.65
CA LEU A 110 9.37 18.56 -7.90
C LEU A 110 9.53 17.05 -7.92
N LEU A 111 8.88 16.34 -6.99
CA LEU A 111 8.85 14.89 -7.01
C LEU A 111 8.30 14.36 -8.34
N MET A 112 7.15 14.88 -8.77
CA MET A 112 6.48 14.45 -10.00
C MET A 112 7.28 14.72 -11.28
N GLN A 113 8.19 15.70 -11.28
CA GLN A 113 9.08 15.99 -12.41
C GLN A 113 10.41 15.23 -12.34
N SER A 114 10.81 14.78 -11.16
CA SER A 114 12.12 14.16 -10.91
C SER A 114 12.17 12.66 -11.23
N ILE A 115 11.03 11.99 -11.40
CA ILE A 115 10.94 10.54 -11.57
C ILE A 115 10.33 10.21 -12.93
N SER A 116 11.02 9.38 -13.73
CA SER A 116 10.55 8.97 -15.06
C SER A 116 9.21 8.21 -15.03
N THR A 117 8.89 7.57 -13.91
CA THR A 117 7.64 6.88 -13.65
C THR A 117 7.06 7.43 -12.35
N PRO A 118 6.00 8.26 -12.41
CA PRO A 118 5.43 8.83 -11.20
C PRO A 118 5.02 7.76 -10.18
N PRO A 119 5.23 8.00 -8.88
CA PRO A 119 4.82 7.06 -7.85
C PRO A 119 3.31 6.88 -7.87
N LEU A 120 2.86 5.64 -7.64
CA LEU A 120 1.43 5.36 -7.47
C LEU A 120 0.93 5.99 -6.18
N PHE A 121 -0.28 6.54 -6.25
CA PHE A 121 -1.01 7.08 -5.12
C PHE A 121 -2.02 6.04 -4.63
N TYR A 122 -1.91 5.60 -3.39
CA TYR A 122 -2.78 4.60 -2.78
C TYR A 122 -3.69 5.26 -1.74
N PHE A 123 -4.89 4.73 -1.59
CA PHE A 123 -5.85 5.24 -0.62
C PHE A 123 -6.77 4.14 -0.12
N HIS A 124 -7.24 4.29 1.11
CA HIS A 124 -8.35 3.50 1.63
C HIS A 124 -9.18 4.26 2.66
N VAL A 125 -10.40 3.76 2.89
CA VAL A 125 -11.25 4.15 4.01
C VAL A 125 -11.39 2.95 4.94
N GLN A 126 -10.92 3.07 6.17
CA GLN A 126 -10.99 2.04 7.20
C GLN A 126 -12.08 2.40 8.22
N ASN A 127 -12.93 1.44 8.59
CA ASN A 127 -13.91 1.65 9.64
C ASN A 127 -13.32 1.48 11.05
N LYS A 128 -14.09 1.83 12.08
CA LYS A 128 -13.72 1.64 13.50
C LYS A 128 -13.36 0.20 13.88
N GLY A 129 -13.87 -0.79 13.13
CA GLY A 129 -13.59 -2.21 13.32
C GLY A 129 -12.29 -2.67 12.64
N GLY A 130 -11.54 -1.77 11.99
CA GLY A 130 -10.29 -2.09 11.30
C GLY A 130 -10.47 -2.63 9.89
N VAL A 131 -11.70 -2.72 9.37
CA VAL A 131 -12.00 -3.26 8.04
C VAL A 131 -11.96 -2.14 6.99
N LEU A 132 -11.27 -2.37 5.87
CA LEU A 132 -11.29 -1.44 4.74
C LEU A 132 -12.64 -1.52 4.00
N ARG A 133 -13.35 -0.39 3.92
CA ARG A 133 -14.60 -0.25 3.16
C ARG A 133 -14.35 -0.04 1.68
N THR A 134 -13.34 0.79 1.38
CA THR A 134 -12.87 1.06 0.03
C THR A 134 -11.35 1.13 0.07
N TYR A 135 -10.70 0.70 -1.00
CA TYR A 135 -9.27 0.88 -1.21
C TYR A 135 -9.01 0.94 -2.71
N GLY A 136 -7.95 1.63 -3.11
CA GLY A 136 -7.62 1.79 -4.52
C GLY A 136 -6.27 2.45 -4.71
N LEU A 137 -5.88 2.52 -5.98
CA LEU A 137 -4.68 3.22 -6.41
C LEU A 137 -4.99 4.10 -7.62
N ILE A 138 -4.24 5.17 -7.75
CA ILE A 138 -4.28 6.12 -8.86
C ILE A 138 -2.84 6.25 -9.35
N ALA A 139 -2.65 6.10 -10.66
CA ALA A 139 -1.43 6.55 -11.32
C ALA A 139 -1.62 8.05 -11.63
N PRO A 140 -0.89 8.96 -10.98
CA PRO A 140 -1.00 10.38 -11.26
C PRO A 140 -0.25 10.70 -12.55
N ASP A 141 -0.94 11.28 -13.53
CA ASP A 141 -0.37 11.63 -14.83
C ASP A 141 0.54 12.88 -14.77
N SER A 142 0.37 13.73 -13.74
CA SER A 142 1.10 14.99 -13.54
C SER A 142 0.99 15.48 -12.09
N ALA A 143 1.55 16.66 -11.78
CA ALA A 143 1.36 17.34 -10.49
C ALA A 143 -0.05 17.95 -10.29
N SER A 144 -1.02 17.62 -11.15
CA SER A 144 -2.42 18.06 -10.99
C SER A 144 -3.03 17.49 -9.70
N PRO A 145 -3.87 18.27 -9.00
CA PRO A 145 -4.56 17.78 -7.81
C PRO A 145 -5.47 16.57 -8.12
N ILE A 146 -5.43 15.59 -7.23
CA ILE A 146 -6.40 14.49 -7.17
C ILE A 146 -7.53 14.94 -6.26
N ILE A 147 -8.76 14.91 -6.74
CA ILE A 147 -9.93 15.40 -6.00
C ILE A 147 -10.87 14.23 -5.77
N PHE A 148 -11.07 13.85 -4.52
CA PHE A 148 -12.12 12.90 -4.14
C PHE A 148 -13.38 13.64 -3.69
N THR A 149 -14.54 13.16 -4.15
CA THR A 149 -15.83 13.54 -3.58
C THR A 149 -16.15 12.61 -2.41
N LEU A 150 -16.39 13.18 -1.24
CA LEU A 150 -16.77 12.47 -0.03
C LEU A 150 -18.29 12.26 -0.02
N LYS A 151 -18.72 11.01 0.13
CA LYS A 151 -20.13 10.62 0.17
C LYS A 151 -20.45 10.08 1.55
N HIS A 152 -21.36 10.75 2.26
CA HIS A 152 -21.79 10.36 3.60
C HIS A 152 -22.87 9.26 3.62
N ASP A 153 -23.45 8.91 2.47
CA ASP A 153 -24.52 7.94 2.37
C ASP A 153 -24.06 6.65 1.66
N ALA A 154 -23.97 5.56 2.42
CA ALA A 154 -23.49 4.26 1.96
C ALA A 154 -24.60 3.37 1.34
N HIS A 155 -25.85 3.87 1.24
CA HIS A 155 -27.00 3.04 0.87
C HIS A 155 -27.17 2.72 -0.62
N LYS A 156 -26.27 3.14 -1.51
CA LYS A 156 -26.28 2.70 -2.91
C LYS A 156 -24.98 2.00 -3.25
N GLN A 157 -25.05 0.66 -3.30
CA GLN A 157 -24.06 -0.26 -3.86
C GLN A 157 -23.94 -0.08 -5.38
N LYS A 158 -23.63 1.13 -5.85
CA LYS A 158 -23.08 1.33 -7.18
C LYS A 158 -21.57 1.30 -7.03
N LYS A 159 -20.87 0.67 -7.98
CA LYS A 159 -19.40 0.74 -8.04
C LYS A 159 -19.01 2.22 -7.94
N PRO A 160 -18.24 2.65 -6.92
CA PRO A 160 -17.85 4.05 -6.79
C PRO A 160 -17.23 4.53 -8.10
N ASP A 161 -17.57 5.75 -8.52
CA ASP A 161 -16.79 6.40 -9.56
C ASP A 161 -15.34 6.53 -9.08
N LYS A 162 -14.39 6.62 -10.03
CA LYS A 162 -12.93 6.54 -9.77
C LYS A 162 -12.43 7.49 -8.65
N TYR A 163 -13.19 8.53 -8.35
CA TYR A 163 -12.86 9.57 -7.38
C TYR A 163 -13.97 9.83 -6.33
N GLU A 164 -14.72 8.80 -5.96
CA GLU A 164 -15.71 8.88 -4.87
C GLU A 164 -15.28 8.04 -3.66
N LEU A 165 -15.31 8.63 -2.46
CA LEU A 165 -15.05 7.94 -1.19
C LEU A 165 -16.30 7.93 -0.33
N PHE A 166 -16.83 6.75 -0.06
CA PHE A 166 -17.91 6.56 0.91
C PHE A 166 -17.35 6.56 2.32
N ILE A 167 -17.79 7.51 3.15
CA ILE A 167 -17.27 7.75 4.49
C ILE A 167 -18.39 7.79 5.53
N GLN A 168 -18.08 7.35 6.75
CA GLN A 168 -18.96 7.43 7.91
C GLN A 168 -18.21 8.08 9.10
N PRO A 169 -18.92 8.71 10.06
CA PRO A 169 -18.30 9.28 11.24
C PRO A 169 -17.41 8.29 12.01
N GLY A 170 -16.15 8.68 12.18
CA GLY A 170 -15.08 7.90 12.79
C GLY A 170 -14.49 6.79 11.92
N ASP A 171 -14.75 6.78 10.63
CA ASP A 171 -13.85 6.13 9.66
C ASP A 171 -12.50 6.89 9.60
N ILE A 172 -11.46 6.22 9.12
CA ILE A 172 -10.11 6.79 8.89
C ILE A 172 -9.80 6.67 7.40
N ILE A 173 -9.53 7.79 6.75
CA ILE A 173 -8.99 7.83 5.40
C ILE A 173 -7.47 7.76 5.51
N ARG A 174 -6.83 6.76 4.88
CA ARG A 174 -5.37 6.74 4.73
C ARG A 174 -5.00 7.01 3.29
N LEU A 175 -3.99 7.84 3.11
CA LEU A 175 -3.43 8.25 1.83
C LEU A 175 -1.95 7.92 1.84
N HIS A 176 -1.44 7.32 0.76
CA HIS A 176 -0.05 6.89 0.68
C HIS A 176 0.55 7.14 -0.70
N MET A 177 1.75 7.70 -0.71
CA MET A 177 2.52 7.88 -1.94
C MET A 177 4.01 7.93 -1.59
N ASN A 178 4.84 7.25 -2.37
CA ASN A 178 6.30 7.29 -2.24
C ASN A 178 6.80 7.07 -0.78
N GLY A 179 6.19 6.12 -0.06
CA GLY A 179 6.49 5.82 1.35
C GLY A 179 5.83 6.76 2.36
N TYR A 180 5.45 7.97 1.99
CA TYR A 180 4.77 8.90 2.90
C TYR A 180 3.30 8.51 3.05
N THR A 181 2.82 8.49 4.30
CA THR A 181 1.43 8.18 4.64
C THR A 181 0.83 9.31 5.46
N GLU A 182 -0.39 9.71 5.13
CA GLU A 182 -1.19 10.67 5.88
C GLU A 182 -2.53 10.03 6.26
N GLU A 183 -2.98 10.28 7.49
CA GLU A 183 -4.27 9.78 8.00
C GLU A 183 -5.20 10.96 8.30
N ILE A 184 -6.45 10.85 7.86
CA ILE A 184 -7.49 11.84 8.07
C ILE A 184 -8.66 11.15 8.78
N ALA A 185 -8.95 11.57 10.01
CA ALA A 185 -10.10 11.10 10.75
C ALA A 185 -11.38 11.78 10.21
N VAL A 186 -12.39 10.97 9.91
CA VAL A 186 -13.71 11.49 9.52
C VAL A 186 -14.45 11.90 10.79
N PRO A 187 -14.85 13.18 10.93
CA PRO A 187 -15.53 13.68 12.13
C PRO A 187 -16.90 13.04 12.36
#